data_AF-A0A177WKI3-F1
#
_entry.id   AF-A0A177WKI3-F1
#
_cell.length_a   1.000
_cell.length_b   1.000
_cell.length_c   1.000
_cell.angle_alpha   90.00
_cell.angle_beta   90.00
_cell.angle_gamma   90.00
#
_symmetry.space_group_name_H-M   'P 1'
#
loop_
_entity.id
_entity.type
_entity.pdbx_description
1 polymer ?
#
loop_
_entity_poly.entity_id
_entity_poly.type
_entity_poly.pdbx_seq_one_letter_code
_entity_poly.pdbx_strand_id
1 'polypeptide(L)'
;MLYLLGVNLPDEKLVHIALTSVYGVGRKTGEQICHKLLIHPQCRLKDLPESKVTQLSQLLNTMTIEAELRRQTEENIKSLVDMGTYRGMRHKAGLPVNGQRTRSNASTAKRLNGKFLVRAITTPTPTKTQGRPGAKNRKFSTLARVPSLSDLTRTLVRTFIR
;
A
#
# COMPACT_ATOMS: atom_id res chain seq x y z
N MET A 1 4.61 26.28 11.83
CA MET A 1 4.64 24.84 11.52
C MET A 1 6.04 24.46 11.09
N LEU A 2 6.64 23.46 11.73
CA LEU A 2 7.91 22.89 11.30
C LEU A 2 7.69 21.66 10.41
N TYR A 3 8.22 21.72 9.19
CA TYR A 3 8.17 20.58 8.25
C TYR A 3 9.52 19.87 8.25
N LEU A 4 9.52 18.59 8.64
CA LEU A 4 10.74 17.81 8.79
C LEU A 4 10.56 16.44 8.11
N LEU A 5 11.46 16.10 7.17
CA LEU A 5 11.47 14.81 6.45
C LEU A 5 10.12 14.42 5.79
N GLY A 6 9.34 15.41 5.33
CA GLY A 6 8.05 15.14 4.69
C GLY A 6 6.88 14.98 5.67
N VAL A 7 7.11 15.16 6.97
CA VAL A 7 6.09 15.09 8.03
C VAL A 7 5.93 16.45 8.71
N ASN A 8 4.67 16.84 8.94
CA ASN A 8 4.35 18.03 9.73
C ASN A 8 4.50 17.71 11.21
N LEU A 9 5.42 18.39 11.89
CA LEU A 9 5.59 18.26 13.34
C LEU A 9 4.71 19.29 14.07
N PRO A 10 4.04 18.90 15.18
CA PRO A 10 3.26 19.84 15.97
C PRO A 10 4.18 20.74 16.83
N ASP A 11 4.15 22.04 16.58
CA ASP A 11 5.05 23.04 17.20
C ASP A 11 4.87 23.19 18.73
N GLU A 12 3.66 22.93 19.24
CA GLU A 12 3.30 23.12 20.65
C GLU A 12 3.84 22.02 21.57
N LYS A 13 4.17 20.85 21.00
CA LYS A 13 4.61 19.69 21.78
C LYS A 13 6.10 19.77 22.14
N LEU A 14 6.45 19.00 23.17
CA LEU A 14 7.86 18.75 23.52
C LEU A 14 8.56 18.05 22.35
N VAL A 15 9.84 18.34 22.14
CA VAL A 15 10.60 17.83 20.98
C VAL A 15 10.54 16.31 20.90
N HIS A 16 10.83 15.59 22.00
CA HIS A 16 10.83 14.12 22.01
C HIS A 16 9.45 13.50 21.71
N ILE A 17 8.36 14.19 22.07
CA ILE A 17 6.98 13.77 21.77
C ILE A 17 6.64 14.12 20.32
N ALA A 18 7.02 15.30 19.84
CA ALA A 18 6.80 15.73 18.47
C ALA A 18 7.45 14.76 17.49
N LEU A 19 8.67 14.29 17.77
CA LEU A 19 9.37 13.31 16.93
C LEU A 19 8.61 11.98 16.76
N THR A 20 7.71 11.61 17.69
CA THR A 20 6.91 10.37 17.57
C THR A 20 5.85 10.40 16.48
N SER A 21 5.58 11.56 15.86
CA SER A 21 4.72 11.61 14.67
C SER A 21 5.39 10.96 13.46
N VAL A 22 6.71 10.79 13.48
CA VAL A 22 7.48 10.16 12.41
C VAL A 22 7.49 8.65 12.61
N TYR A 23 7.10 7.89 11.59
CA TYR A 23 7.07 6.43 11.60
C TYR A 23 8.48 5.85 11.73
N GLY A 24 8.67 5.01 12.75
CA GLY A 24 9.98 4.45 13.11
C GLY A 24 10.61 5.13 14.33
N VAL A 25 10.15 6.33 14.71
CA VAL A 25 10.61 7.02 15.92
C VAL A 25 9.58 6.81 17.05
N GLY A 26 9.98 6.06 18.08
CA GLY A 26 9.23 5.92 19.32
C GLY A 26 9.68 6.89 20.41
N ARG A 27 9.10 6.74 21.62
CA ARG A 27 9.46 7.57 22.78
C ARG A 27 10.95 7.45 23.16
N LYS A 28 11.43 6.20 23.28
CA LYS A 28 12.83 5.91 23.65
C LYS A 28 13.83 6.48 22.65
N THR A 29 13.57 6.29 21.35
CA THR A 29 14.45 6.81 20.30
C THR A 29 14.41 8.33 20.24
N GLY A 30 13.23 8.94 20.45
CA GLY A 30 13.09 10.40 20.55
C GLY A 30 13.91 10.99 21.70
N GLU A 31 13.83 10.39 22.89
CA GLU A 31 14.66 10.78 24.05
C GLU A 31 16.16 10.62 23.75
N GLN A 32 16.57 9.51 23.14
CA GLN A 32 17.96 9.28 22.73
C GLN A 32 18.46 10.35 21.74
N ILE A 33 17.63 10.74 20.78
CA ILE A 33 17.96 11.82 19.83
C ILE A 33 18.14 13.14 20.56
N CYS A 34 17.23 13.49 21.48
CA CYS A 34 17.34 14.70 22.28
C CYS A 34 18.63 14.70 23.14
N HIS A 35 18.97 13.55 23.75
CA HIS A 35 20.21 13.41 24.53
C HIS A 35 21.45 13.59 23.67
N LYS A 36 21.50 12.99 22.47
CA LYS A 36 22.63 13.13 21.53
C LYS A 36 22.87 14.58 21.11
N LEU A 37 21.80 15.35 20.92
CA LEU A 37 21.88 16.75 20.50
C LEU A 37 21.93 17.74 21.67
N LEU A 38 21.98 17.25 22.90
CA LEU A 38 21.99 18.05 24.13
C LEU A 38 20.79 19.02 24.20
N ILE A 39 19.61 18.55 23.79
CA ILE A 39 18.35 19.30 23.87
C ILE A 39 17.69 18.99 25.21
N HIS A 40 17.28 20.02 25.94
CA HIS A 40 16.57 19.86 27.20
C HIS A 40 15.24 19.08 26.99
N PRO A 41 14.90 18.09 27.83
CA PRO A 41 13.73 17.23 27.62
C PRO A 41 12.39 17.96 27.64
N GLN A 42 12.30 19.08 28.36
CA GLN A 42 11.11 19.94 28.43
C GLN A 42 11.10 21.06 27.36
N CYS A 43 12.10 21.10 26.48
CA CYS A 43 12.10 22.06 25.38
C CYS A 43 10.96 21.75 24.40
N ARG A 44 10.22 22.79 23.99
CA ARG A 44 9.19 22.68 22.96
C ARG A 44 9.80 22.89 21.59
N LEU A 45 9.14 22.35 20.58
CA LEU A 45 9.63 22.42 19.21
C LEU A 45 9.72 23.87 18.69
N LYS A 46 8.76 24.71 19.06
CA LYS A 46 8.75 26.15 18.72
C LYS A 46 9.95 26.95 19.27
N ASP A 47 10.54 26.49 20.38
CA ASP A 47 11.60 27.21 21.09
C ASP A 47 13.00 26.73 20.65
N LEU A 48 13.06 25.83 19.66
CA LEU A 48 14.30 25.20 19.23
C LEU A 48 15.07 26.10 18.26
N PRO A 49 16.37 26.34 18.45
CA PRO A 49 17.16 27.14 17.52
C PRO A 49 17.35 26.41 16.19
N GLU A 50 17.45 27.17 15.11
CA GLU A 50 17.57 26.64 13.74
C GLU A 50 18.80 25.72 13.57
N SER A 51 19.90 25.99 14.27
CA SER A 51 21.08 25.13 14.30
C SER A 51 20.80 23.72 14.84
N LYS A 52 19.88 23.58 15.80
CA LYS A 52 19.48 22.27 16.33
C LYS A 52 18.49 21.58 15.41
N VAL A 53 17.65 22.34 14.71
CA VAL A 53 16.74 21.81 13.69
C VAL A 53 17.52 21.17 12.53
N THR A 54 18.58 21.83 12.05
CA THR A 54 19.42 21.25 10.97
C THR A 54 20.16 19.99 11.42
N GLN A 55 20.68 19.97 12.66
CA GLN A 55 21.28 18.78 13.26
C GLN A 55 20.29 17.62 13.40
N LEU A 56 19.04 17.91 13.82
CA LEU A 56 17.96 16.91 13.85
C LEU A 56 17.69 16.33 12.47
N SER A 57 17.58 17.17 11.44
CA SER A 57 17.39 16.73 10.05
C SER A 57 18.50 15.77 9.59
N GLN A 58 19.76 16.15 9.82
CA GLN A 58 20.90 15.34 9.45
C GLN A 58 20.89 13.99 10.15
N LEU A 59 20.63 13.97 11.46
CA LEU A 59 20.58 12.72 12.23
C LEU A 59 19.43 11.81 11.76
N LEU A 60 18.25 12.37 11.53
CA LEU A 60 17.09 11.59 11.06
C LEU A 60 17.32 10.99 9.67
N ASN A 61 18.01 11.70 8.77
CA ASN A 61 18.34 11.18 7.43
C ASN A 61 19.27 9.96 7.46
N THR A 62 20.06 9.78 8.53
CA THR A 62 20.94 8.60 8.68
C THR A 62 20.19 7.34 9.13
N MET A 63 18.95 7.49 9.63
CA MET A 63 18.16 6.39 10.18
C MET A 63 17.19 5.83 9.15
N THR A 64 16.82 4.56 9.29
CA THR A 64 15.79 3.92 8.45
C THR A 64 14.39 4.29 8.96
N ILE A 65 13.79 5.30 8.34
CA ILE A 65 12.56 5.96 8.80
C ILE A 65 11.50 5.98 7.68
N GLU A 66 10.23 6.14 8.05
CA GLU A 66 9.07 6.31 7.15
C GLU A 66 8.98 5.26 6.04
N ALA A 67 9.10 5.67 4.77
CA ALA A 67 8.84 4.85 3.61
C ALA A 67 9.82 3.67 3.53
N GLU A 68 11.08 3.89 3.88
CA GLU A 68 12.10 2.85 3.83
C GLU A 68 11.82 1.76 4.86
N LEU A 69 11.51 2.14 6.11
CA LEU A 69 11.17 1.18 7.16
C LEU A 69 9.88 0.39 6.82
N ARG A 70 8.88 1.03 6.22
CA ARG A 70 7.66 0.36 5.75
C ARG A 70 7.98 -0.64 4.65
N ARG A 71 8.79 -0.25 3.66
CA ARG A 71 9.22 -1.11 2.56
C ARG A 71 9.98 -2.34 3.07
N GLN A 72 10.96 -2.14 3.95
CA GLN A 72 11.71 -3.24 4.56
C GLN A 72 10.78 -4.21 5.31
N THR A 73 9.81 -3.68 6.06
CA THR A 73 8.82 -4.49 6.77
C THR A 73 7.96 -5.30 5.81
N GLU A 74 7.51 -4.70 4.71
CA GLU A 74 6.73 -5.39 3.68
C GLU A 74 7.56 -6.47 2.96
N GLU A 75 8.81 -6.18 2.62
CA GLU A 75 9.74 -7.13 1.98
C GLU A 75 10.01 -8.34 2.88
N ASN A 76 10.18 -8.11 4.19
CA ASN A 76 10.33 -9.18 5.17
C ASN A 76 9.09 -10.10 5.19
N ILE A 77 7.88 -9.52 5.15
CA ILE A 77 6.66 -10.35 5.16
C ILE A 77 6.46 -11.07 3.82
N LYS A 78 6.75 -10.43 2.68
CA LYS A 78 6.72 -11.06 1.35
C LYS A 78 7.65 -12.27 1.32
N SER A 79 8.88 -12.10 1.80
CA SER A 79 9.85 -13.19 1.91
C SER A 79 9.30 -14.38 2.73
N LEU A 80 8.61 -14.13 3.85
CA LEU A 80 7.98 -15.20 4.65
C LEU A 80 6.86 -15.94 3.90
N VAL A 81 6.12 -15.22 3.05
CA VAL A 81 5.04 -15.78 2.21
C VAL A 81 5.62 -16.60 1.08
N ASP A 82 6.65 -16.11 0.40
CA ASP A 82 7.31 -16.77 -0.73
C ASP A 82 7.99 -18.07 -0.28
N MET A 83 8.60 -18.07 0.91
CA MET A 83 9.15 -19.28 1.53
C MET A 83 8.08 -20.30 1.98
N GLY A 84 6.80 -19.92 2.05
CA GLY A 84 5.72 -20.82 2.47
C GLY A 84 5.69 -21.15 3.97
N THR A 85 6.38 -20.37 4.82
CA THR A 85 6.41 -20.61 6.27
C THR A 85 5.02 -20.48 6.91
N TYR A 86 4.80 -21.09 8.08
CA TYR A 86 3.55 -20.94 8.83
C TYR A 86 3.15 -19.46 9.02
N ARG A 87 4.11 -18.62 9.41
CA ARG A 87 3.89 -17.18 9.59
C ARG A 87 3.44 -16.52 8.29
N GLY A 88 4.09 -16.84 7.16
CA GLY A 88 3.70 -16.37 5.83
C GLY A 88 2.27 -16.77 5.46
N MET A 89 1.92 -18.05 5.67
CA MET A 89 0.55 -18.54 5.41
C MET A 89 -0.50 -17.79 6.26
N ARG A 90 -0.20 -17.49 7.53
CA ARG A 90 -1.10 -16.70 8.40
C ARG A 90 -1.24 -15.26 7.93
N HIS A 91 -0.15 -14.62 7.51
CA HIS A 91 -0.19 -13.28 6.92
C HIS A 91 -1.01 -13.24 5.62
N LYS A 92 -0.85 -14.25 4.74
CA LYS A 92 -1.63 -14.40 3.50
C LYS A 92 -3.12 -14.62 3.77
N ALA A 93 -3.45 -15.40 4.79
CA ALA A 93 -4.84 -15.66 5.21
C ALA A 93 -5.47 -14.52 6.05
N GLY A 94 -4.71 -13.46 6.38
CA GLY A 94 -5.20 -12.37 7.23
C GLY A 94 -5.47 -12.79 8.68
N LEU A 95 -4.86 -13.87 9.17
CA LEU A 95 -5.10 -14.38 10.53
C LEU A 95 -3.99 -13.94 11.50
N PRO A 96 -4.24 -14.02 12.82
CA PRO A 96 -3.19 -13.82 13.83
C PRO A 96 -2.01 -14.78 13.62
N VAL A 97 -0.80 -14.25 13.75
CA VAL A 97 0.47 -14.96 13.48
C VAL A 97 1.02 -15.62 14.74
N ASN A 98 0.78 -15.04 15.92
CA ASN A 98 1.35 -15.48 17.21
C ASN A 98 0.48 -16.53 17.94
N GLY A 99 -0.20 -17.41 17.21
CA GLY A 99 -0.96 -18.53 17.81
C GLY A 99 -2.24 -18.16 18.57
N GLN A 100 -2.74 -16.94 18.40
CA GLN A 100 -3.97 -16.49 19.07
C GLN A 100 -5.21 -17.25 18.55
N ARG A 101 -6.19 -17.50 19.43
CA ARG A 101 -7.46 -18.16 19.09
C ARG A 101 -8.26 -17.37 18.05
N THR A 102 -8.65 -18.02 16.95
CA THR A 102 -9.32 -17.37 15.82
C THR A 102 -10.85 -17.46 15.80
N ARG A 103 -11.45 -18.26 16.68
CA ARG A 103 -12.91 -18.50 16.71
C ARG A 103 -13.71 -17.24 17.07
N SER A 104 -13.27 -16.50 18.08
CA SER A 104 -13.99 -15.32 18.61
C SER A 104 -13.31 -14.00 18.24
N ASN A 105 -12.04 -13.83 18.63
CA ASN A 105 -11.40 -12.52 18.68
C ASN A 105 -10.25 -12.39 17.66
N ALA A 106 -10.58 -12.39 16.36
CA ALA A 106 -9.58 -12.21 15.29
C ALA A 106 -9.85 -11.01 14.37
N SER A 107 -10.83 -10.15 14.71
CA SER A 107 -11.29 -9.06 13.84
C SER A 107 -10.18 -8.08 13.44
N THR A 108 -9.36 -7.63 14.40
CA THR A 108 -8.26 -6.70 14.12
C THR A 108 -7.22 -7.30 13.18
N ALA A 109 -6.85 -8.56 13.39
CA ALA A 109 -5.91 -9.26 12.50
C ALA A 109 -6.50 -9.43 11.10
N LYS A 110 -7.76 -9.89 10.98
CA LYS A 110 -8.47 -10.00 9.70
C LYS A 110 -8.55 -8.68 8.95
N ARG A 111 -8.68 -7.57 9.67
CA ARG A 111 -8.74 -6.22 9.09
C ARG A 111 -7.37 -5.67 8.68
N LEU A 112 -6.29 -6.03 9.35
CA LEU A 112 -4.97 -5.40 9.16
C LEU A 112 -3.98 -6.31 8.41
N ASN A 113 -3.95 -7.59 8.75
CA ASN A 113 -3.02 -8.56 8.15
C ASN A 113 -3.43 -8.82 6.70
N GLY A 114 -2.47 -8.71 5.77
CA GLY A 114 -2.69 -8.98 4.34
C GLY A 114 -3.14 -7.79 3.50
N LYS A 115 -3.46 -6.62 4.10
CA LYS A 115 -3.83 -5.41 3.34
C LYS A 115 -2.81 -4.99 2.29
N PHE A 116 -1.52 -5.17 2.57
CA PHE A 116 -0.43 -4.84 1.64
C PHE A 116 -0.24 -5.91 0.55
N LEU A 117 -0.66 -7.16 0.79
CA LEU A 117 -0.60 -8.24 -0.21
C LEU A 117 -1.70 -8.10 -1.27
N VAL A 118 -2.93 -7.73 -0.85
CA VAL A 118 -4.07 -7.57 -1.76
C VAL A 118 -3.88 -6.39 -2.71
N ARG A 119 -3.27 -5.29 -2.23
CA ARG A 119 -3.01 -4.08 -3.03
C ARG A 119 -2.15 -4.34 -4.26
N ALA A 120 -1.20 -5.27 -4.19
CA ALA A 120 -0.32 -5.61 -5.32
C ALA A 120 -1.05 -6.30 -6.48
N ILE A 121 -2.23 -6.89 -6.24
CA ILE A 121 -3.00 -7.62 -7.25
C ILE A 121 -4.02 -6.69 -7.94
N THR A 122 -4.54 -5.68 -7.23
CA THR A 122 -5.64 -4.84 -7.72
C THR A 122 -5.24 -3.60 -8.52
N THR A 123 -3.97 -3.18 -8.49
CA THR A 123 -3.46 -2.15 -9.39
C THR A 123 -2.69 -2.80 -10.53
N PRO A 124 -3.26 -2.96 -11.74
CA PRO A 124 -2.42 -3.28 -12.88
C PRO A 124 -1.43 -2.12 -13.06
N THR A 125 -0.14 -2.40 -12.89
CA THR A 125 0.91 -1.50 -13.37
C THR A 125 0.61 -1.16 -14.82
N PRO A 126 0.53 0.12 -15.22
CA PRO A 126 0.34 0.46 -16.62
C PRO A 126 1.58 0.01 -17.38
N THR A 127 1.53 -1.18 -17.96
CA THR A 127 2.49 -1.61 -18.97
C THR A 127 2.37 -0.61 -20.11
N LYS A 128 3.43 0.18 -20.36
CA LYS A 128 3.54 0.99 -21.58
C LYS A 128 3.43 0.05 -22.78
N THR A 129 2.23 -0.11 -23.33
CA THR A 129 2.02 -0.75 -24.61
C THR A 129 2.68 0.16 -25.64
N GLN A 130 3.90 -0.15 -26.03
CA GLN A 130 4.54 0.47 -27.19
C GLN A 130 3.63 0.23 -28.38
N GLY A 131 3.13 1.31 -28.97
CA GLY A 131 2.19 1.26 -30.09
C GLY A 131 2.77 0.42 -31.23
N ARG A 132 2.03 -0.59 -31.67
CA ARG A 132 2.29 -1.22 -32.98
C ARG A 132 1.86 -0.22 -34.06
N PRO A 133 2.71 0.06 -35.06
CA PRO A 133 2.36 0.99 -36.11
C PRO A 133 1.29 0.38 -37.04
N GLY A 134 0.18 1.10 -37.20
CA GLY A 134 -0.70 1.14 -38.37
C GLY A 134 -1.17 -0.17 -39.03
N ALA A 135 -2.39 -0.60 -38.71
CA ALA A 135 -3.20 -1.40 -39.65
C ALA A 135 -4.34 -0.50 -40.18
N LYS A 136 -4.22 -0.10 -41.45
CA LYS A 136 -5.17 0.75 -42.17
C LYS A 136 -6.57 0.11 -42.18
N ASN A 137 -7.59 0.91 -41.89
CA ASN A 137 -9.02 0.59 -42.01
C ASN A 137 -9.33 -0.15 -43.32
N ARG A 138 -9.59 -1.45 -43.25
CA ARG A 138 -10.32 -2.17 -44.30
C ARG A 138 -11.78 -2.20 -43.88
N LYS A 139 -12.57 -1.34 -44.51
CA LYS A 139 -14.04 -1.43 -44.50
C LYS A 139 -14.40 -2.80 -45.07
N PHE A 140 -14.78 -3.76 -44.22
CA PHE A 140 -15.47 -4.95 -44.67
C PHE A 140 -16.93 -4.56 -44.89
N SER A 141 -17.30 -4.46 -46.16
CA SER A 141 -18.67 -4.33 -46.63
C SER A 141 -19.54 -5.44 -46.02
N THR A 142 -20.68 -5.05 -45.46
CA THR A 142 -21.75 -5.96 -45.04
C THR A 142 -22.29 -6.71 -46.26
N LEU A 143 -21.83 -7.95 -46.47
CA LEU A 143 -22.55 -8.90 -47.31
C LEU A 143 -23.73 -9.43 -46.49
N ALA A 144 -24.93 -9.13 -46.96
CA ALA A 144 -26.18 -9.64 -46.39
C ALA A 144 -26.14 -11.17 -46.33
N ARG A 145 -26.46 -11.72 -45.15
CA ARG A 145 -26.56 -13.17 -44.92
C ARG A 145 -27.80 -13.69 -45.66
N VAL A 146 -27.60 -14.47 -46.71
CA VAL A 146 -28.68 -15.22 -47.36
C VAL A 146 -29.16 -16.31 -46.38
N PRO A 147 -30.46 -16.41 -46.07
CA PRO A 147 -30.98 -17.42 -45.15
C PRO A 147 -30.85 -18.81 -45.76
N SER A 148 -30.58 -19.79 -44.91
CA SER A 148 -30.41 -21.20 -45.29
C SER A 148 -31.76 -21.90 -45.42
N LEU A 149 -31.85 -22.96 -46.24
CA LEU A 149 -33.09 -23.73 -46.48
C LEU A 149 -33.75 -24.28 -45.19
N SER A 150 -33.01 -24.39 -44.08
CA SER A 150 -33.55 -24.75 -42.76
C SER A 150 -34.32 -23.61 -42.06
N ASP A 151 -34.11 -22.35 -42.47
CA ASP A 151 -34.79 -21.19 -41.88
C ASP A 151 -36.21 -20.99 -42.44
N LEU A 152 -36.49 -21.53 -43.64
CA LEU A 152 -37.80 -21.46 -44.29
C LEU A 152 -38.81 -22.51 -43.78
N THR A 153 -38.33 -23.66 -43.29
CA THR A 153 -39.21 -24.74 -42.81
C THR A 153 -39.78 -24.47 -41.41
N ARG A 154 -39.19 -23.56 -40.65
CA ARG A 154 -39.69 -23.16 -39.31
C ARG A 154 -40.83 -22.15 -39.36
N THR A 155 -40.97 -21.43 -40.47
CA THR A 155 -41.97 -20.37 -40.65
C THR A 155 -43.28 -20.92 -41.23
N LEU A 156 -43.22 -21.99 -42.04
CA LEU A 156 -44.41 -22.63 -42.64
C LEU A 156 -45.18 -23.55 -41.69
N VAL A 157 -44.53 -24.17 -40.70
CA VAL A 157 -45.22 -25.04 -39.72
C VAL A 157 -46.06 -24.21 -38.73
N ARG A 158 -45.74 -22.92 -38.55
CA ARG A 158 -46.44 -22.03 -37.61
C ARG A 158 -47.69 -21.35 -38.19
N THR A 159 -47.90 -21.43 -39.50
CA THR A 159 -49.05 -20.82 -40.18
C THR A 159 -50.13 -21.81 -40.63
N PHE A 160 -49.94 -23.12 -40.44
CA PHE A 160 -50.85 -24.17 -40.94
C PHE A 160 -51.53 -25.04 -39.86
N ILE A 161 -51.47 -24.66 -38.57
CA ILE A 161 -52.27 -25.29 -37.50
C ILE A 161 -53.11 -24.22 -36.78
N ARG A 162 -54.05 -23.64 -37.52
CA ARG A 162 -55.25 -23.00 -36.97
C ARG A 162 -56.45 -23.39 -37.80
#